data_AF-A0A940IVU6-F1
#
_entry.id   AF-A0A940IVU6-F1
#
_cell.length_a   1.000
_cell.length_b   1.000
_cell.length_c   1.000
_cell.angle_alpha   90.00
_cell.angle_beta   90.00
_cell.angle_gamma   90.00
#
_symmetry.space_group_name_H-M   'P 1'
#
loop_
_entity.id
_entity.type
_entity.pdbx_description
1 polymer ?
#
loop_
_entity_poly.entity_id
_entity_poly.type
_entity_poly.pdbx_seq_one_letter_code
_entity_poly.pdbx_strand_id
1 'polypeptide(L)'
;MNTPVNERPERLVLDQRAIDAAASKDLDEGAVTPSYGPWRDDIVKLLNDALATELVCVLRYKRHYFTANGVASPKIAEEFLVHANEESAHADRIAERIVQLGGEPNFDPKTLLERSHADYDESTDLQAMVRANLVAERIAVETYRQMIALIGDKDPTTRRMLEEILTDEEEHADELRDWLGH
;
A
#
# COMPACT_ATOMS: atom_id res chain seq x y z
N MET A 1 27.46 -9.83 -35.38
CA MET A 1 26.78 -11.04 -34.87
C MET A 1 25.39 -10.59 -34.45
N ASN A 2 24.34 -11.08 -35.12
CA ASN A 2 22.96 -10.68 -34.86
C ASN A 2 22.48 -11.28 -33.54
N THR A 3 22.04 -10.44 -32.62
CA THR A 3 21.24 -10.82 -31.45
C THR A 3 19.91 -11.41 -31.94
N PRO A 4 19.41 -12.53 -31.40
CA PRO A 4 18.10 -13.04 -31.80
C PRO A 4 17.04 -12.05 -31.30
N VAL A 5 16.23 -11.55 -32.23
CA VAL A 5 14.96 -10.90 -31.89
C VAL A 5 14.12 -11.97 -31.20
N ASN A 6 13.78 -11.74 -29.93
CA ASN A 6 12.89 -12.62 -29.19
C ASN A 6 11.48 -12.46 -29.79
N GLU A 7 11.15 -13.33 -30.75
CA GLU A 7 9.84 -13.35 -31.40
C GLU A 7 8.77 -13.58 -30.34
N ARG A 8 7.92 -12.57 -30.11
CA ARG A 8 6.71 -12.76 -29.31
C ARG A 8 5.85 -13.82 -30.01
N PRO A 9 5.36 -14.85 -29.30
CA PRO A 9 4.59 -15.90 -29.95
C PRO A 9 3.33 -15.30 -30.61
N GLU A 10 3.08 -15.68 -31.88
CA GLU A 10 1.94 -15.23 -32.69
C GLU A 10 0.57 -15.68 -32.14
N ARG A 11 0.55 -16.47 -31.07
CA ARG A 11 -0.64 -17.02 -30.41
C ARG A 11 -0.44 -17.04 -28.90
N LEU A 12 -1.54 -16.92 -28.16
CA LEU A 12 -1.56 -17.08 -26.71
C LEU A 12 -1.25 -18.54 -26.35
N VAL A 13 -0.01 -18.81 -25.98
CA VAL A 13 0.49 -20.12 -25.54
C VAL A 13 1.18 -19.97 -24.19
N LEU A 14 1.05 -20.98 -23.33
CA LEU A 14 1.72 -21.00 -22.03
C LEU A 14 3.22 -21.27 -22.20
N ASP A 15 4.03 -20.69 -21.31
CA ASP A 15 5.44 -21.06 -21.19
C ASP A 15 5.57 -22.39 -20.43
N GLN A 16 5.54 -23.49 -21.18
CA GLN A 16 5.67 -24.83 -20.59
C GLN A 16 6.99 -25.01 -19.84
N ARG A 17 8.08 -24.34 -20.25
CA ARG A 17 9.37 -24.47 -19.56
C ARG A 17 9.31 -23.84 -18.18
N ALA A 18 8.66 -22.69 -18.04
CA ALA A 18 8.45 -22.05 -16.74
C ALA A 18 7.57 -22.92 -15.82
N ILE A 19 6.52 -23.55 -16.37
CA ILE A 19 5.67 -24.49 -15.62
C ILE A 19 6.47 -25.68 -15.10
N ASP A 20 7.26 -26.32 -15.97
CA ASP A 20 8.08 -27.48 -15.58
C ASP A 20 9.16 -27.09 -14.56
N ALA A 21 9.73 -25.88 -14.68
CA ALA A 21 10.69 -25.35 -13.72
C ALA A 21 10.06 -25.11 -12.35
N ALA A 22 8.82 -24.60 -12.29
CA ALA A 22 8.09 -24.37 -11.05
C ALA A 22 7.81 -25.67 -10.27
N ALA A 23 7.73 -26.82 -10.95
CA ALA A 23 7.50 -28.11 -10.30
C ALA A 23 8.75 -28.71 -9.61
N SER A 24 9.95 -28.20 -9.92
CA SER A 24 11.21 -28.89 -9.58
C SER A 24 12.22 -28.05 -8.80
N LYS A 25 11.98 -26.74 -8.63
CA LYS A 25 12.90 -25.84 -7.93
C LYS A 25 12.23 -25.18 -6.73
N ASP A 26 13.01 -25.05 -5.66
CA ASP A 26 12.78 -24.13 -4.54
C ASP A 26 11.37 -24.21 -3.92
N LEU A 27 10.91 -25.44 -3.60
CA LEU A 27 9.59 -25.70 -3.00
C LEU A 27 9.33 -24.93 -1.69
N ASP A 28 10.40 -24.54 -0.99
CA ASP A 28 10.33 -23.75 0.23
C ASP A 28 9.88 -22.29 -0.03
N GLU A 29 9.92 -21.81 -1.29
CA GLU A 29 9.45 -20.48 -1.70
C GLU A 29 7.94 -20.42 -1.97
N GLY A 30 7.22 -21.55 -1.83
CA GLY A 30 5.76 -21.60 -1.88
C GLY A 30 5.16 -21.10 -3.20
N ALA A 31 4.42 -19.98 -3.15
CA ALA A 31 3.73 -19.41 -4.30
C ALA A 31 4.62 -18.52 -5.18
N VAL A 32 5.88 -18.30 -4.78
CA VAL A 32 6.87 -17.59 -5.60
C VAL A 32 7.36 -18.55 -6.68
N THR A 33 7.11 -18.18 -7.93
CA THR A 33 7.48 -18.98 -9.12
C THR A 33 8.42 -18.17 -10.03
N PRO A 34 9.10 -18.81 -11.01
CA PRO A 34 10.04 -18.12 -11.89
C PRO A 34 9.48 -16.88 -12.61
N SER A 35 8.15 -16.81 -12.78
CA SER A 35 7.46 -15.70 -13.45
C SER A 35 7.55 -14.36 -12.72
N TYR A 36 7.85 -14.33 -11.41
CA TYR A 36 8.10 -13.07 -10.69
C TYR A 36 9.35 -12.34 -11.22
N GLY A 37 10.28 -13.09 -11.81
CA GLY A 37 11.50 -12.52 -12.40
C GLY A 37 12.35 -11.72 -11.41
N PRO A 38 13.10 -10.70 -11.86
CA PRO A 38 14.00 -9.93 -11.01
C PRO A 38 13.28 -8.90 -10.13
N TRP A 39 11.96 -8.74 -10.26
CA TRP A 39 11.22 -7.61 -9.69
C TRP A 39 10.73 -7.85 -8.26
N ARG A 40 10.76 -9.10 -7.79
CA ARG A 40 10.16 -9.48 -6.51
C ARG A 40 10.75 -8.69 -5.33
N ASP A 41 12.07 -8.51 -5.28
CA ASP A 41 12.71 -7.76 -4.19
C ASP A 41 12.37 -6.26 -4.23
N ASP A 42 12.27 -5.67 -5.43
CA ASP A 42 11.83 -4.28 -5.60
C ASP A 42 10.37 -4.10 -5.17
N ILE A 43 9.49 -5.07 -5.47
CA ILE A 43 8.10 -5.07 -5.02
C ILE A 43 8.03 -5.16 -3.49
N VAL A 44 8.77 -6.07 -2.87
CA VAL A 44 8.84 -6.20 -1.41
C VAL A 44 9.31 -4.90 -0.75
N LYS A 45 10.27 -4.20 -1.37
CA LYS A 45 10.72 -2.89 -0.88
C LYS A 45 9.60 -1.85 -0.96
N LEU A 46 8.95 -1.71 -2.13
CA LEU A 46 7.84 -0.76 -2.30
C LEU A 46 6.70 -1.03 -1.30
N LEU A 47 6.36 -2.30 -1.07
CA LEU A 47 5.36 -2.70 -0.09
C LEU A 47 5.79 -2.37 1.35
N ASN A 48 7.08 -2.49 1.69
CA ASN A 48 7.57 -2.10 3.01
C ASN A 48 7.53 -0.58 3.24
N ASP A 49 7.72 0.22 2.20
CA ASP A 49 7.60 1.68 2.28
C ASP A 49 6.11 2.08 2.40
N ALA A 50 5.20 1.40 1.68
CA ALA A 50 3.75 1.57 1.84
C ALA A 50 3.25 1.13 3.22
N LEU A 51 3.70 -0.03 3.73
CA LEU A 51 3.41 -0.49 5.10
C LEU A 51 3.80 0.56 6.15
N ALA A 52 4.94 1.22 5.97
CA ALA A 52 5.35 2.29 6.87
C ALA A 52 4.39 3.48 6.82
N THR A 53 3.91 3.86 5.63
CA THR A 53 2.86 4.88 5.45
C THR A 53 1.60 4.52 6.23
N GLU A 54 1.07 3.31 6.03
CA GLU A 54 -0.16 2.85 6.69
C GLU A 54 -0.05 2.91 8.21
N LEU A 55 1.08 2.44 8.75
CA LEU A 55 1.32 2.46 10.20
C LEU A 55 1.41 3.89 10.75
N VAL A 56 1.99 4.84 10.00
CA VAL A 56 1.99 6.25 10.38
C VAL A 56 0.58 6.83 10.31
N CYS A 57 -0.20 6.49 9.29
CA CYS A 57 -1.61 6.88 9.17
C CYS A 57 -2.45 6.38 10.36
N VAL A 58 -2.35 5.10 10.73
CA VAL A 58 -3.02 4.53 11.92
C VAL A 58 -2.69 5.34 13.17
N LEU A 59 -1.41 5.63 13.41
CA LEU A 59 -0.98 6.37 14.60
C LEU A 59 -1.49 7.81 14.58
N ARG A 60 -1.47 8.48 13.41
CA ARG A 60 -1.94 9.85 13.23
C ARG A 60 -3.46 9.94 13.45
N TYR A 61 -4.23 9.07 12.81
CA TYR A 61 -5.69 9.01 12.99
C TYR A 61 -6.08 8.70 14.44
N LYS A 62 -5.44 7.73 15.10
CA LYS A 62 -5.72 7.44 16.52
C LYS A 62 -5.42 8.63 17.40
N ARG A 63 -4.32 9.33 17.17
CA ARG A 63 -4.02 10.56 17.91
C ARG A 63 -5.11 11.61 17.71
N HIS A 64 -5.49 11.87 16.45
CA HIS A 64 -6.54 12.84 16.13
C HIS A 64 -7.89 12.44 16.74
N TYR A 65 -8.27 11.17 16.68
CA TYR A 65 -9.46 10.64 17.35
C TYR A 65 -9.47 10.99 18.86
N PHE A 66 -8.41 10.67 19.58
CA PHE A 66 -8.36 10.88 21.03
C PHE A 66 -8.25 12.36 21.45
N THR A 67 -7.78 13.22 20.56
CA THR A 67 -7.52 14.64 20.87
C THR A 67 -8.53 15.60 20.23
N ALA A 68 -9.41 15.10 19.36
CA ALA A 68 -10.50 15.85 18.76
C ALA A 68 -11.47 16.36 19.83
N ASN A 69 -11.67 17.68 19.87
CA ASN A 69 -12.51 18.36 20.84
C ASN A 69 -13.32 19.49 20.18
N GLY A 70 -14.43 19.89 20.82
CA GLY A 70 -15.36 20.91 20.31
C GLY A 70 -16.75 20.37 19.96
N VAL A 71 -17.67 21.23 19.54
CA VAL A 71 -19.08 20.85 19.32
C VAL A 71 -19.26 19.92 18.11
N ALA A 72 -18.47 20.12 17.06
CA ALA A 72 -18.48 19.27 15.86
C ALA A 72 -17.61 18.00 15.99
N SER A 73 -16.82 17.89 17.07
CA SER A 73 -15.80 16.85 17.19
C SER A 73 -16.30 15.42 17.28
N PRO A 74 -17.48 15.09 17.86
CA PRO A 74 -17.87 13.68 18.00
C PRO A 74 -17.95 12.93 16.66
N LYS A 75 -18.55 13.53 15.63
CA LYS A 75 -18.68 12.89 14.31
C LYS A 75 -17.35 12.76 13.58
N ILE A 76 -16.56 13.83 13.58
CA ILE A 76 -15.23 13.84 12.93
C ILE A 76 -14.28 12.87 13.64
N ALA A 77 -14.35 12.78 14.97
CA ALA A 77 -13.58 11.82 15.73
C ALA A 77 -14.01 10.38 15.39
N GLU A 78 -15.30 10.08 15.35
CA GLU A 78 -15.79 8.76 14.92
C GLU A 78 -15.23 8.38 13.54
N GLU A 79 -15.23 9.30 12.59
CA GLU A 79 -14.61 9.09 11.27
C GLU A 79 -13.11 8.78 11.36
N PHE A 80 -12.36 9.56 12.14
CA PHE A 80 -10.93 9.29 12.35
C PHE A 80 -10.68 7.90 12.92
N LEU A 81 -11.58 7.38 13.76
CA LEU A 81 -11.45 6.02 14.26
C LEU A 81 -11.80 4.97 13.19
N VAL A 82 -12.77 5.24 12.32
CA VAL A 82 -13.11 4.38 11.18
C VAL A 82 -11.88 4.24 10.27
N HIS A 83 -11.34 5.36 9.79
CA HIS A 83 -10.14 5.35 8.94
C HIS A 83 -8.97 4.70 9.66
N ALA A 84 -8.71 4.98 10.95
CA ALA A 84 -7.64 4.31 11.70
C ALA A 84 -7.71 2.78 11.68
N ASN A 85 -8.91 2.19 11.58
CA ASN A 85 -9.09 0.74 11.50
C ASN A 85 -8.93 0.23 10.06
N GLU A 86 -9.37 1.00 9.07
CA GLU A 86 -9.16 0.69 7.64
C GLU A 86 -7.68 0.72 7.27
N GLU A 87 -6.95 1.76 7.68
CA GLU A 87 -5.49 1.84 7.53
C GLU A 87 -4.76 0.68 8.22
N SER A 88 -5.30 0.22 9.36
CA SER A 88 -4.77 -0.97 10.02
C SER A 88 -5.00 -2.23 9.20
N ALA A 89 -6.16 -2.35 8.54
CA ALA A 89 -6.45 -3.47 7.65
C ALA A 89 -5.61 -3.41 6.36
N HIS A 90 -5.32 -2.21 5.84
CA HIS A 90 -4.39 -1.99 4.73
C HIS A 90 -2.98 -2.47 5.10
N ALA A 91 -2.47 -2.06 6.27
CA ALA A 91 -1.19 -2.51 6.80
C ALA A 91 -1.11 -4.05 6.91
N ASP A 92 -2.15 -4.68 7.44
CA ASP A 92 -2.20 -6.15 7.58
C ASP A 92 -2.15 -6.85 6.21
N ARG A 93 -2.92 -6.38 5.22
CA ARG A 93 -2.92 -6.93 3.85
C ARG A 93 -1.54 -6.79 3.19
N ILE A 94 -0.91 -5.63 3.34
CA ILE A 94 0.43 -5.37 2.80
C ILE A 94 1.47 -6.26 3.47
N ALA A 95 1.44 -6.38 4.80
CA ALA A 95 2.35 -7.23 5.55
C ALA A 95 2.20 -8.70 5.16
N GLU A 96 0.98 -9.20 5.04
CA GLU A 96 0.72 -10.56 4.54
C GLU A 96 1.28 -10.74 3.14
N ARG A 97 1.10 -9.76 2.25
CA ARG A 97 1.62 -9.84 0.88
C ARG A 97 3.15 -9.87 0.85
N ILE A 98 3.82 -9.10 1.70
CA ILE A 98 5.29 -9.15 1.85
C ILE A 98 5.75 -10.56 2.21
N VAL A 99 5.09 -11.20 3.19
CA VAL A 99 5.41 -12.57 3.62
C VAL A 99 5.13 -13.60 2.52
N GLN A 100 4.01 -13.46 1.79
CA GLN A 100 3.69 -14.33 0.65
C GLN A 100 4.74 -14.24 -0.47
N LEU A 101 5.37 -13.07 -0.62
CA LEU A 101 6.48 -12.89 -1.53
C LEU A 101 7.79 -13.42 -0.94
N GLY A 102 7.83 -13.91 0.31
CA GLY A 102 9.01 -14.40 1.03
C GLY A 102 9.88 -13.29 1.64
N GLY A 103 9.35 -12.06 1.73
CA GLY A 103 10.00 -10.93 2.38
C GLY A 103 9.63 -10.85 3.86
N GLU A 104 10.32 -9.97 4.58
CA GLU A 104 10.04 -9.69 5.99
C GLU A 104 9.35 -8.33 6.12
N PRO A 105 8.13 -8.23 6.69
CA PRO A 105 7.45 -6.97 6.88
C PRO A 105 8.11 -6.20 8.03
N ASN A 106 8.53 -4.97 7.76
CA ASN A 106 9.27 -4.16 8.71
C ASN A 106 8.32 -3.22 9.49
N PHE A 107 8.08 -3.58 10.75
CA PHE A 107 7.30 -2.81 11.73
C PHE A 107 8.18 -1.98 12.69
N ASP A 108 9.48 -1.81 12.44
CA ASP A 108 10.38 -1.10 13.35
C ASP A 108 9.96 0.37 13.51
N PRO A 109 9.49 0.79 14.71
CA PRO A 109 9.05 2.16 14.94
C PRO A 109 10.19 3.18 14.80
N LYS A 110 11.45 2.75 14.93
CA LYS A 110 12.61 3.64 14.86
C LYS A 110 12.83 4.22 13.46
N THR A 111 12.56 3.43 12.43
CA THR A 111 12.80 3.80 11.02
C THR A 111 11.51 4.07 10.25
N LEU A 112 10.38 4.13 10.96
CA LEU A 112 9.06 4.20 10.35
C LEU A 112 8.86 5.46 9.51
N LEU A 113 9.18 6.64 10.07
CA LEU A 113 9.07 7.91 9.36
C LEU A 113 10.10 8.08 8.24
N GLU A 114 11.22 7.35 8.28
CA GLU A 114 12.23 7.41 7.21
C GLU A 114 11.74 6.71 5.93
N ARG A 115 10.79 5.78 6.07
CA ARG A 115 10.21 4.99 4.97
C ARG A 115 8.82 5.45 4.55
N SER A 116 8.06 6.00 5.49
CA SER A 116 6.71 6.51 5.24
C SER A 116 6.73 7.61 4.19
N HIS A 117 5.73 7.60 3.31
CA HIS A 117 5.51 8.67 2.34
C HIS A 117 4.76 9.86 2.95
N ALA A 118 3.99 9.61 4.03
CA ALA A 118 3.21 10.62 4.74
C ALA A 118 3.81 10.91 6.12
N ASP A 119 3.69 12.17 6.56
CA ASP A 119 4.17 12.58 7.87
C ASP A 119 3.20 12.18 8.99
N TYR A 120 3.75 12.10 10.21
CA TYR A 120 2.95 12.17 11.43
C TYR A 120 2.43 13.60 11.61
N ASP A 121 1.32 13.77 12.35
CA ASP A 121 0.81 15.11 12.65
C ASP A 121 0.38 15.23 14.12
N GLU A 122 0.70 16.39 14.68
CA GLU A 122 0.43 16.72 16.07
C GLU A 122 -0.57 17.87 16.26
N SER A 123 -1.37 18.19 15.24
CA SER A 123 -2.36 19.28 15.34
C SER A 123 -3.35 19.08 16.49
N THR A 124 -3.79 20.19 17.07
CA THR A 124 -4.78 20.23 18.17
C THR A 124 -6.09 20.91 17.77
N ASP A 125 -6.06 21.69 16.68
CA ASP A 125 -7.26 22.28 16.06
C ASP A 125 -7.93 21.26 15.13
N LEU A 126 -9.25 21.15 15.21
CA LEU A 126 -10.02 20.13 14.49
C LEU A 126 -9.92 20.30 12.96
N GLN A 127 -9.92 21.54 12.47
CA GLN A 127 -9.78 21.80 11.03
C GLN A 127 -8.36 21.52 10.54
N ALA A 128 -7.34 21.80 11.37
CA ALA A 128 -5.97 21.41 11.09
C ALA A 128 -5.81 19.88 11.01
N MET A 129 -6.43 19.11 11.93
CA MET A 129 -6.42 17.65 11.90
C MET A 129 -7.02 17.09 10.60
N VAL A 130 -8.19 17.59 10.19
CA VAL A 130 -8.85 17.16 8.93
C VAL A 130 -7.96 17.48 7.73
N ARG A 131 -7.34 18.68 7.70
CA ARG A 131 -6.41 19.05 6.62
C ARG A 131 -5.18 18.16 6.58
N ALA A 132 -4.60 17.83 7.74
CA ALA A 132 -3.42 16.97 7.81
C ALA A 132 -3.73 15.56 7.30
N ASN A 133 -4.86 14.98 7.71
CA ASN A 133 -5.31 13.68 7.21
C ASN A 133 -5.58 13.73 5.70
N LEU A 134 -6.32 14.74 5.19
CA LEU A 134 -6.56 14.88 3.76
C LEU A 134 -5.27 14.99 2.93
N VAL A 135 -4.26 15.71 3.44
CA VAL A 135 -2.96 15.79 2.76
C VAL A 135 -2.30 14.42 2.69
N ALA A 136 -2.34 13.65 3.78
CA ALA A 136 -1.81 12.30 3.80
C ALA A 136 -2.55 11.36 2.85
N GLU A 137 -3.89 11.40 2.80
CA GLU A 137 -4.66 10.55 1.86
C GLU A 137 -4.29 10.86 0.41
N ARG A 138 -4.12 12.13 0.08
CA ARG A 138 -3.72 12.52 -1.28
C ARG A 138 -2.31 12.03 -1.63
N ILE A 139 -1.41 11.94 -0.65
CA ILE A 139 -0.08 11.34 -0.83
C ILE A 139 -0.22 9.82 -1.02
N ALA A 140 -1.05 9.14 -0.23
CA ALA A 140 -1.31 7.71 -0.34
C ALA A 140 -1.91 7.36 -1.73
N VAL A 141 -2.95 8.07 -2.16
CA VAL A 141 -3.57 7.94 -3.49
C VAL A 141 -2.54 8.05 -4.62
N GLU A 142 -1.68 9.07 -4.58
CA GLU A 142 -0.64 9.23 -5.61
C GLU A 142 0.40 8.11 -5.55
N THR A 143 0.82 7.71 -4.34
CA THR A 143 1.78 6.63 -4.13
C THR A 143 1.25 5.30 -4.67
N TYR A 144 0.01 4.94 -4.36
CA TYR A 144 -0.61 3.72 -4.83
C TYR A 144 -0.80 3.70 -6.35
N ARG A 145 -1.23 4.82 -6.96
CA ARG A 145 -1.31 4.94 -8.43
C ARG A 145 0.04 4.68 -9.09
N GLN A 146 1.12 5.24 -8.55
CA GLN A 146 2.46 5.00 -9.07
C GLN A 146 2.92 3.55 -8.88
N MET A 147 2.69 2.95 -7.71
CA MET A 147 3.02 1.54 -7.45
C MET A 147 2.26 0.59 -8.39
N ILE A 148 0.95 0.81 -8.60
CA ILE A 148 0.11 0.04 -9.53
C ILE A 148 0.70 0.09 -10.94
N ALA A 149 1.12 1.27 -11.41
CA ALA A 149 1.72 1.43 -12.73
C ALA A 149 3.11 0.77 -12.85
N LEU A 150 3.95 0.88 -11.81
CA LEU A 150 5.28 0.28 -11.78
C LEU A 150 5.20 -1.25 -11.79
N ILE A 151 4.33 -1.82 -10.96
CA ILE A 151 4.13 -3.27 -10.84
C ILE A 151 3.50 -3.80 -12.12
N GLY A 152 2.37 -3.23 -12.56
CA GLY A 152 1.72 -3.58 -13.81
C GLY A 152 1.45 -5.09 -13.95
N ASP A 153 2.05 -5.70 -14.97
CA ASP A 153 1.93 -7.12 -15.30
C ASP A 153 2.92 -8.04 -14.56
N LYS A 154 3.85 -7.48 -13.77
CA LYS A 154 4.90 -8.23 -13.07
C LYS A 154 4.37 -9.04 -11.90
N ASP A 155 3.37 -8.50 -11.21
CA ASP A 155 2.69 -9.16 -10.09
C ASP A 155 1.21 -8.74 -10.06
N PRO A 156 0.32 -9.50 -10.73
CA PRO A 156 -1.09 -9.15 -10.81
C PRO A 156 -1.80 -9.23 -9.47
N THR A 157 -1.33 -10.07 -8.54
CA THR A 157 -1.95 -10.22 -7.22
C THR A 157 -1.65 -9.00 -6.36
N THR A 158 -0.39 -8.55 -6.31
CA THR A 158 -0.04 -7.29 -5.62
C THR A 158 -0.75 -6.11 -6.26
N ARG A 159 -0.75 -6.00 -7.60
CA ARG A 159 -1.43 -4.90 -8.28
C ARG A 159 -2.90 -4.80 -7.88
N ARG A 160 -3.63 -5.91 -7.91
CA ARG A 160 -5.05 -5.95 -7.53
C ARG A 160 -5.27 -5.51 -6.08
N MET A 161 -4.45 -6.00 -5.15
CA MET A 161 -4.53 -5.59 -3.75
C MET A 161 -4.36 -4.07 -3.59
N LEU A 162 -3.39 -3.48 -4.29
CA LEU A 162 -3.16 -2.03 -4.26
C LEU A 162 -4.28 -1.23 -4.94
N GLU A 163 -4.92 -1.77 -5.99
CA GLU A 163 -6.11 -1.16 -6.61
C GLU A 163 -7.31 -1.12 -5.64
N GLU A 164 -7.47 -2.17 -4.83
CA GLU A 164 -8.48 -2.22 -3.77
C GLU A 164 -8.17 -1.17 -2.69
N ILE A 165 -6.94 -1.12 -2.16
CA ILE A 165 -6.53 -0.11 -1.16
C ILE A 165 -6.67 1.31 -1.72
N LEU A 166 -6.24 1.56 -2.96
CA LEU A 166 -6.41 2.86 -3.62
C LEU A 166 -7.87 3.32 -3.65
N THR A 167 -8.82 2.40 -3.82
CA THR A 167 -10.24 2.74 -3.84
C THR A 167 -10.67 3.29 -2.48
N ASP A 168 -10.23 2.64 -1.41
CA ASP A 168 -10.51 3.05 -0.03
C ASP A 168 -9.87 4.43 0.25
N GLU A 169 -8.61 4.67 -0.17
CA GLU A 169 -7.96 5.98 0.03
C GLU A 169 -8.59 7.14 -0.76
N GLU A 170 -9.13 6.85 -1.95
CA GLU A 170 -9.87 7.84 -2.74
C GLU A 170 -11.19 8.23 -2.04
N GLU A 171 -11.85 7.27 -1.38
CA GLU A 171 -13.04 7.50 -0.56
C GLU A 171 -12.70 8.32 0.70
N HIS A 172 -11.67 7.92 1.45
CA HIS A 172 -11.19 8.67 2.63
C HIS A 172 -10.88 10.14 2.30
N ALA A 173 -10.18 10.38 1.18
CA ALA A 173 -9.83 11.73 0.73
C ALA A 173 -11.08 12.58 0.42
N ASP A 174 -12.11 11.98 -0.17
CA ASP A 174 -13.34 12.67 -0.52
C ASP A 174 -14.19 12.98 0.72
N GLU A 175 -14.28 12.07 1.69
CA GLU A 175 -14.96 12.29 2.97
C GLU A 175 -14.30 13.41 3.78
N LEU A 176 -12.96 13.40 3.89
CA LEU A 176 -12.21 14.46 4.58
C LEU A 176 -12.33 15.82 3.89
N ARG A 177 -12.38 15.85 2.55
CA ARG A 177 -12.64 17.07 1.78
C ARG A 177 -14.00 17.66 2.16
N ASP A 178 -15.03 16.83 2.26
CA ASP A 178 -16.39 17.29 2.59
C ASP A 178 -16.46 17.91 4.00
N TRP A 179 -15.67 17.40 4.95
CA TRP A 179 -15.52 17.99 6.29
C TRP A 179 -14.84 19.37 6.32
N LEU A 180 -14.11 19.77 5.26
CA LEU A 180 -13.48 21.09 5.17
C LEU A 180 -14.42 22.20 4.68
N GLY A 181 -15.63 21.85 4.21
CA GLY A 181 -16.66 22.80 3.79
C GLY A 181 -16.26 23.68 2.60
N HIS A 182 -16.84 23.40 1.45
CA HIS A 182 -16.98 24.38 0.37
C HIS A 182 -18.39 24.96 0.37
#